data_AF-A0A2V9B7N8-F1
#
_entry.id   AF-A0A2V9B7N8-F1
#
_cell.length_a   1.000
_cell.length_b   1.000
_cell.length_c   1.000
_cell.angle_alpha   90.00
_cell.angle_beta   90.00
_cell.angle_gamma   90.00
#
_symmetry.space_group_name_H-M   'P 1'
#
loop_
_entity.id
_entity.type
_entity.pdbx_description
1 polymer ?
#
loop_
_entity_poly.entity_id
_entity_poly.type
_entity_poly.pdbx_seq_one_letter_code
_entity_poly.pdbx_strand_id
1 'polypeptide(L)'
;MWMLTKRTGKQCEGVRDALERSTEQRGARGIVALGTLLARLPERGRKHVSECSDCRTFAEELLEVRGMFESEENGARPGPYFLARVMAAIADREMELEKSAQTWAAVPRLAYRFSVLVSLTLLITGSWLYQRPAHTITVAGVSAEQSSEGLVEGGGTTMQDDFLLNTAGR
;
A
#
# COMPACT_ATOMS: atom_id res chain seq x y z
N MET A 1 42.78 24.54 -4.14
CA MET A 1 42.96 23.27 -3.40
C MET A 1 41.64 22.63 -2.92
N TRP A 2 40.60 23.40 -2.58
CA TRP A 2 39.29 22.90 -2.10
C TRP A 2 38.50 22.00 -3.07
N MET A 3 38.65 22.19 -4.39
CA MET A 3 37.92 21.34 -5.36
C MET A 3 38.49 19.91 -5.45
N LEU A 4 39.77 19.74 -5.12
CA LEU A 4 40.42 18.42 -5.14
C LEU A 4 39.94 17.56 -3.96
N THR A 5 39.85 18.13 -2.76
CA THR A 5 39.33 17.45 -1.56
C THR A 5 37.84 17.13 -1.68
N LYS A 6 37.06 18.02 -2.31
CA LYS A 6 35.64 17.76 -2.58
C LYS A 6 35.44 16.66 -3.63
N ARG A 7 36.32 16.59 -4.64
CA ARG A 7 36.27 15.56 -5.67
C ARG A 7 36.66 14.19 -5.12
N THR A 8 37.68 14.11 -4.27
CA THR A 8 38.06 12.86 -3.60
C THR A 8 36.96 12.43 -2.63
N GLY A 9 36.37 13.36 -1.86
CA GLY A 9 35.24 13.06 -0.97
C GLY A 9 34.05 12.41 -1.69
N LYS A 10 33.65 12.94 -2.85
CA LYS A 10 32.58 12.34 -3.69
C LYS A 10 32.93 10.95 -4.22
N GLN A 11 34.21 10.70 -4.50
CA GLN A 11 34.66 9.38 -4.93
C GLN A 11 34.64 8.38 -3.77
N CYS A 12 35.07 8.80 -2.58
CA CYS A 12 34.99 7.98 -1.36
C CYS A 12 33.53 7.61 -1.05
N GLU A 13 32.62 8.58 -1.09
CA GLU A 13 31.18 8.37 -0.86
C GLU A 13 30.60 7.36 -1.87
N GLY A 14 30.86 7.56 -3.17
CA GLY A 14 30.38 6.62 -4.20
C GLY A 14 30.96 5.21 -4.07
N VAL A 15 32.20 5.07 -3.56
CA VAL A 15 32.82 3.76 -3.28
C VAL A 15 32.21 3.14 -2.02
N ARG A 16 31.97 3.91 -0.95
CA ARG A 16 31.30 3.44 0.26
C ARG A 16 29.89 2.91 -0.04
N ASP A 17 29.09 3.68 -0.75
CA ASP A 17 27.75 3.25 -1.17
C ASP A 17 27.80 1.98 -2.03
N ALA A 18 28.83 1.83 -2.87
CA ALA A 18 29.00 0.64 -3.70
C ALA A 18 29.42 -0.58 -2.86
N LEU A 19 30.27 -0.39 -1.84
CA LEU A 19 30.64 -1.43 -0.88
C LEU A 19 29.40 -1.90 -0.11
N GLU A 20 28.60 -0.99 0.43
CA GLU A 20 27.36 -1.31 1.15
C GLU A 20 26.38 -2.08 0.26
N ARG A 21 26.07 -1.57 -0.95
CA ARG A 21 25.20 -2.27 -1.92
C ARG A 21 25.71 -3.65 -2.31
N SER A 22 27.03 -3.84 -2.38
CA SER A 22 27.62 -5.14 -2.72
C SER A 22 27.47 -6.18 -1.59
N THR A 23 27.27 -5.72 -0.35
CA THR A 23 27.02 -6.57 0.82
C THR A 23 25.55 -6.95 0.98
N GLU A 24 24.61 -6.08 0.61
CA GLU A 24 23.17 -6.35 0.64
C GLU A 24 22.72 -7.42 -0.37
N GLN A 25 23.55 -7.70 -1.39
CA GLN A 25 23.21 -8.66 -2.41
C GLN A 25 23.25 -10.10 -1.84
N ARG A 26 22.06 -10.52 -1.40
CA ARG A 26 21.59 -11.72 -0.67
C ARG A 26 22.08 -13.10 -1.16
N GLY A 27 22.97 -13.16 -2.15
CA GLY A 27 23.46 -14.38 -2.77
C GLY A 27 24.77 -14.94 -2.20
N ALA A 28 25.55 -14.17 -1.45
CA ALA A 28 26.74 -14.71 -0.77
C ALA A 28 26.41 -15.10 0.66
N ARG A 29 25.90 -16.32 0.84
CA ARG A 29 25.95 -17.01 2.13
C ARG A 29 27.38 -17.48 2.35
N GLY A 30 28.05 -16.92 3.36
CA GLY A 30 29.36 -17.35 3.80
C GLY A 30 30.36 -16.21 3.89
N ILE A 31 31.40 -16.45 4.69
CA ILE A 31 32.51 -15.55 5.02
C ILE A 31 33.00 -14.84 3.75
N VAL A 32 32.58 -13.59 3.57
CA VAL A 32 32.99 -12.77 2.43
C VAL A 32 34.38 -12.25 2.74
N ALA A 33 35.41 -12.87 2.17
CA ALA A 33 36.76 -12.34 2.24
C ALA A 33 36.85 -10.99 1.50
N LEU A 34 37.73 -10.10 1.95
CA LEU A 34 37.97 -8.77 1.34
C LEU A 34 38.16 -8.84 -0.17
N GLY A 35 38.90 -9.82 -0.67
CA GLY A 35 39.08 -10.02 -2.11
C GLY A 35 37.77 -10.27 -2.87
N THR A 36 36.82 -11.00 -2.27
CA THR A 36 35.52 -11.28 -2.89
C THR A 36 34.58 -10.09 -2.86
N LEU A 37 34.66 -9.27 -1.81
CA LEU A 37 33.91 -8.02 -1.71
C LEU A 37 34.42 -7.00 -2.74
N LEU A 38 35.73 -6.84 -2.84
CA LEU A 38 36.35 -5.96 -3.84
C LEU A 38 36.09 -6.44 -5.27
N ALA A 39 36.03 -7.75 -5.53
CA ALA A 39 35.71 -8.28 -6.85
C ALA A 39 34.33 -7.87 -7.38
N ARG A 40 33.38 -7.51 -6.49
CA ARG A 40 32.04 -7.02 -6.86
C ARG A 40 32.02 -5.54 -7.22
N LEU A 41 33.09 -4.81 -6.91
CA LEU A 41 33.17 -3.40 -7.21
C LEU A 41 33.57 -3.18 -8.68
N PRO A 42 33.07 -2.10 -9.31
CA PRO A 42 33.59 -1.67 -10.60
C PRO A 42 35.09 -1.41 -10.50
N GLU A 43 35.83 -1.60 -11.60
CA GLU A 43 37.29 -1.45 -11.65
C GLU A 43 37.80 -0.13 -11.07
N ARG A 44 37.07 0.96 -11.31
CA ARG A 44 37.38 2.29 -10.76
C ARG A 44 37.32 2.31 -9.24
N GLY A 45 36.34 1.64 -8.64
CA GLY A 45 36.22 1.51 -7.19
C GLY A 45 37.33 0.65 -6.59
N ARG A 46 37.68 -0.47 -7.26
CA ARG A 46 38.80 -1.33 -6.83
C ARG A 46 40.13 -0.56 -6.77
N LYS A 47 40.44 0.21 -7.81
CA LYS A 47 41.64 1.06 -7.84
C LYS A 47 41.61 2.13 -6.74
N HIS A 48 40.45 2.75 -6.52
CA HIS A 48 40.32 3.75 -5.47
C HIS A 48 40.55 3.16 -4.07
N VAL A 49 40.03 1.97 -3.76
CA VAL A 49 40.29 1.30 -2.48
C VAL A 49 41.77 0.95 -2.30
N SER A 50 42.49 0.60 -3.37
CA SER A 50 43.95 0.37 -3.27
C SER A 50 44.77 1.64 -3.03
N GLU A 51 44.26 2.81 -3.42
CA GLU A 51 44.96 4.10 -3.32
C GLU A 51 44.54 4.92 -2.08
N CYS A 52 43.32 4.70 -1.57
CA CYS A 52 42.74 5.45 -0.45
C CYS A 52 42.66 4.58 0.81
N SER A 53 43.43 4.96 1.84
CA SER A 53 43.42 4.29 3.16
C SER A 53 42.03 4.24 3.77
N ASP A 54 41.28 5.33 3.69
CA ASP A 54 40.00 5.46 4.40
C ASP A 54 38.93 4.53 3.81
N CYS A 55 38.95 4.35 2.48
CA CYS A 55 38.05 3.41 1.80
C CYS A 55 38.46 1.96 2.06
N ARG A 56 39.75 1.69 2.24
CA ARG A 56 40.24 0.37 2.63
C ARG A 56 39.84 0.02 4.06
N THR A 57 40.07 0.91 5.02
CA THR A 57 39.66 0.72 6.42
C THR A 57 38.16 0.51 6.52
N PHE A 58 37.37 1.32 5.81
CA PHE A 58 35.92 1.13 5.76
C PHE A 58 35.51 -0.25 5.23
N ALA A 59 36.18 -0.76 4.19
CA ALA A 59 35.90 -2.09 3.65
C ALA A 59 36.26 -3.22 4.64
N GLU A 60 37.32 -3.05 5.43
CA GLU A 60 37.74 -3.99 6.47
C GLU A 60 36.75 -3.96 7.67
N GLU A 61 36.37 -2.77 8.14
CA GLU A 61 35.36 -2.59 9.20
C GLU A 61 33.99 -3.17 8.80
N LEU A 62 33.57 -2.96 7.56
CA LEU A 62 32.30 -3.49 7.03
C LEU A 62 32.27 -5.03 7.09
N LEU A 63 33.41 -5.69 6.86
CA LEU A 63 33.53 -7.14 6.96
C LEU A 63 33.56 -7.63 8.40
N GLU A 64 34.20 -6.90 9.29
CA GLU A 64 34.23 -7.23 10.72
C GLU A 64 32.82 -7.19 11.31
N VAL A 65 32.08 -6.10 11.08
CA VAL A 65 30.69 -5.95 11.54
C VAL A 65 29.82 -7.08 10.98
N ARG A 66 29.97 -7.41 9.69
CA ARG A 66 29.21 -8.51 9.09
C ARG A 66 29.59 -9.87 9.68
N GLY A 67 30.87 -10.10 9.95
CA GLY A 67 31.34 -11.33 10.60
C GLY A 67 30.71 -11.54 11.98
N MET A 68 30.43 -10.46 12.72
CA MET A 68 29.71 -10.55 14.00
C MET A 68 28.27 -11.04 13.82
N PHE A 69 27.55 -10.55 12.80
CA PHE A 69 26.16 -10.95 12.54
C PHE A 69 26.00 -12.32 11.86
N GLU A 70 26.95 -12.77 11.03
CA GLU A 70 26.91 -14.14 10.47
C GLU A 70 27.04 -15.21 11.57
N SER A 71 27.66 -14.89 12.70
CA SER A 71 27.72 -15.78 13.86
C SER A 71 26.33 -15.98 14.50
N GLU A 72 25.43 -14.99 14.40
CA GLU A 72 24.05 -15.08 14.87
C GLU A 72 23.10 -15.78 13.88
N GLU A 73 23.33 -15.66 12.56
CA GLU A 73 22.50 -16.36 11.55
C GLU A 73 22.69 -17.89 11.56
N ASN A 74 23.77 -18.40 12.16
CA ASN A 74 23.90 -19.81 12.54
C ASN A 74 23.15 -20.15 13.85
N GLY A 75 22.08 -19.41 14.14
CA GLY A 75 21.19 -19.64 15.27
C GLY A 75 20.73 -21.10 15.38
N ALA A 76 20.40 -21.49 16.61
CA ALA A 76 20.06 -22.87 16.97
C ALA A 76 19.05 -23.47 15.96
N ARG A 77 19.48 -24.54 15.27
CA ARG A 77 18.59 -25.25 14.35
C ARG A 77 17.38 -25.79 15.10
N PRO A 78 16.17 -25.68 14.52
CA PRO A 78 14.98 -26.20 15.17
C PRO A 78 15.15 -27.69 15.45
N GLY A 79 14.84 -28.10 16.68
CA GLY A 79 14.91 -29.51 17.07
C GLY A 79 13.96 -30.39 16.25
N PRO A 80 14.15 -31.72 16.26
CA PRO A 80 13.45 -32.65 15.38
C PRO A 80 11.92 -32.62 15.51
N TYR A 81 11.40 -32.17 16.66
CA TYR A 81 9.95 -32.09 16.94
C TYR A 81 9.38 -30.67 16.85
N PHE A 82 10.15 -29.69 16.37
CA PHE A 82 9.69 -28.31 16.25
C PHE A 82 8.52 -28.20 15.26
N LEU A 83 8.69 -28.74 14.05
CA LEU A 83 7.67 -28.68 13.02
C LEU A 83 6.37 -29.39 13.46
N ALA A 84 6.50 -30.57 14.06
CA ALA A 84 5.35 -31.33 14.56
C ALA A 84 4.56 -30.54 15.62
N ARG A 85 5.25 -29.87 16.57
CA ARG A 85 4.60 -29.04 17.59
C ARG A 85 3.96 -27.78 17.00
N VAL A 86 4.60 -27.14 16.03
CA VAL A 86 4.03 -25.96 15.36
C VAL A 86 2.77 -26.34 14.59
N MET A 87 2.81 -27.43 13.82
CA MET A 87 1.63 -27.88 13.06
C MET A 87 0.48 -28.32 13.99
N ALA A 88 0.79 -28.99 15.11
CA ALA A 88 -0.23 -29.32 16.11
C ALA A 88 -0.87 -28.06 16.72
N ALA A 89 -0.06 -27.06 17.11
CA ALA A 89 -0.57 -25.80 17.63
C ALA A 89 -1.38 -25.00 16.60
N ILE A 90 -1.03 -25.09 15.31
CA ILE A 90 -1.81 -24.50 14.22
C ILE A 90 -3.17 -25.20 14.10
N ALA A 91 -3.18 -26.53 14.06
CA ALA A 91 -4.41 -27.31 13.95
C ALA A 91 -5.37 -27.05 15.11
N ASP A 92 -4.87 -26.95 16.35
CA ASP A 92 -5.68 -26.61 17.52
C ASP A 92 -6.32 -25.22 17.37
N ARG A 93 -5.55 -24.25 16.89
CA ARG A 93 -6.03 -22.87 16.68
C ARG A 93 -7.02 -22.77 15.53
N GLU A 94 -6.84 -23.54 14.46
CA GLU A 94 -7.79 -23.63 13.35
C GLU A 94 -9.12 -24.22 13.83
N MET A 95 -9.09 -25.26 14.65
CA MET A 95 -10.30 -25.84 15.24
C MET A 95 -11.05 -24.85 16.14
N GLU A 96 -10.34 -24.03 16.91
CA GLU A 96 -10.96 -22.95 17.70
C GLU A 96 -11.61 -21.87 16.80
N LEU A 97 -10.92 -21.50 15.72
CA LEU A 97 -11.44 -20.53 14.76
C LEU A 97 -12.68 -21.07 14.02
N GLU A 98 -12.69 -22.34 13.61
CA GLU A 98 -13.86 -22.96 12.98
C GLU A 98 -15.08 -22.97 13.89
N LYS A 99 -14.90 -23.30 15.18
CA LYS A 99 -15.97 -23.24 16.18
C LYS A 99 -16.53 -21.82 16.30
N SER A 100 -15.67 -20.81 16.31
CA SER A 100 -16.11 -19.41 16.32
C SER A 100 -16.81 -19.02 15.01
N ALA A 101 -16.30 -19.41 13.84
CA ALA A 101 -16.93 -19.10 12.55
C ALA A 101 -18.32 -19.72 12.42
N GLN A 102 -18.52 -20.93 12.96
CA GLN A 102 -19.83 -21.57 12.99
C GLN A 102 -20.85 -20.81 13.86
N THR A 103 -20.43 -20.17 14.96
CA THR A 103 -21.37 -19.34 15.77
C THR A 103 -21.81 -18.08 15.03
N TRP A 104 -20.95 -17.53 14.16
CA TRP A 104 -21.29 -16.37 13.31
C TRP A 104 -22.01 -16.75 12.00
N ALA A 105 -22.11 -18.04 11.65
CA ALA A 105 -22.73 -18.48 10.40
C ALA A 105 -24.24 -18.18 10.28
N ALA A 106 -24.95 -17.98 11.40
CA ALA A 106 -26.37 -17.62 11.42
C ALA A 106 -26.63 -16.09 11.28
N VAL A 107 -25.60 -15.27 11.49
CA VAL A 107 -25.70 -13.80 11.48
C VAL A 107 -26.11 -13.20 10.12
N PRO A 108 -25.68 -13.67 8.94
CA PRO A 108 -26.08 -13.05 7.67
C PRO A 108 -27.57 -13.16 7.37
N ARG A 109 -28.25 -14.24 7.82
CA ARG A 109 -29.70 -14.37 7.66
C ARG A 109 -30.48 -13.39 8.56
N LEU A 110 -29.92 -13.07 9.72
CA LEU A 110 -30.49 -12.08 10.63
C LEU A 110 -30.24 -10.66 10.11
N ALA A 111 -29.04 -10.37 9.59
CA ALA A 111 -28.69 -9.07 9.03
C ALA A 111 -29.65 -8.63 7.90
N TYR A 112 -30.03 -9.54 7.00
CA TYR A 112 -31.01 -9.25 5.95
C TYR A 112 -32.39 -8.88 6.52
N ARG A 113 -32.85 -9.59 7.56
CA ARG A 113 -34.13 -9.28 8.21
C ARG A 113 -34.09 -7.92 8.90
N PHE A 114 -32.96 -7.59 9.55
CA PHE A 114 -32.77 -6.28 10.16
C PHE A 114 -32.71 -5.15 9.11
N SER A 115 -32.03 -5.34 7.98
CA SER A 115 -31.99 -4.30 6.93
C SER A 115 -33.36 -4.03 6.34
N VAL A 116 -34.17 -5.08 6.12
CA VAL A 116 -35.55 -4.92 5.66
C VAL A 116 -36.39 -4.16 6.68
N LEU A 117 -36.33 -4.54 7.96
CA LEU A 117 -37.06 -3.86 9.03
C LEU A 117 -36.64 -2.39 9.17
N VAL A 118 -35.33 -2.10 9.14
CA VAL A 118 -34.82 -0.74 9.22
C VAL A 118 -35.30 0.09 8.03
N SER A 119 -35.24 -0.44 6.81
CA SER A 119 -35.72 0.26 5.62
C SER A 119 -37.22 0.57 5.70
N LEU A 120 -38.03 -0.38 6.18
CA LEU A 120 -39.47 -0.18 6.39
C LEU A 120 -39.73 0.90 7.46
N THR A 121 -39.02 0.84 8.59
CA THR A 121 -39.17 1.84 9.65
C THR A 121 -38.77 3.23 9.16
N LEU A 122 -37.71 3.33 8.34
CA LEU A 122 -37.23 4.60 7.82
C LEU A 122 -38.21 5.18 6.79
N LEU A 123 -38.84 4.33 5.97
CA LEU A 123 -39.92 4.74 5.07
C LEU A 123 -41.16 5.22 5.82
N ILE A 124 -41.57 4.50 6.87
CA ILE A 124 -42.72 4.90 7.70
C ILE A 124 -42.40 6.21 8.43
N THR A 125 -41.27 6.30 9.14
CA THR A 125 -40.90 7.52 9.86
C THR A 125 -40.71 8.69 8.89
N GLY A 126 -40.11 8.46 7.71
CA GLY A 126 -39.97 9.46 6.66
C GLY A 126 -41.31 9.92 6.09
N SER A 127 -42.26 9.00 5.86
CA SER A 127 -43.60 9.33 5.37
C SER A 127 -44.38 10.14 6.40
N TRP A 128 -44.28 9.78 7.68
CA TRP A 128 -44.89 10.53 8.79
C TRP A 128 -44.25 11.91 8.97
N LEU A 129 -42.94 12.05 8.76
CA LEU A 129 -42.23 13.33 8.85
C LEU A 129 -42.62 14.28 7.71
N TYR A 130 -42.82 13.75 6.50
CA TYR A 130 -43.28 14.51 5.33
C TYR A 130 -44.78 14.78 5.30
N GLN A 131 -45.59 14.07 6.11
CA GLN A 131 -47.03 14.30 6.22
C GLN A 131 -47.40 15.48 7.14
N ARG A 132 -46.44 16.26 7.65
CA ARG A 132 -46.76 17.59 8.20
C ARG A 132 -47.12 18.51 7.02
N PRO A 133 -48.38 18.99 6.91
CA PRO A 133 -48.76 19.87 5.82
C PRO A 133 -47.99 21.18 5.95
N ALA A 134 -47.08 21.45 5.01
CA ALA A 134 -46.66 22.81 4.74
C ALA A 134 -47.93 23.59 4.36
N HIS A 135 -48.21 24.60 5.16
CA HIS A 135 -49.40 25.43 5.11
C HIS A 135 -49.76 25.85 3.68
N THR A 136 -50.99 25.52 3.30
CA THR A 136 -51.72 26.15 2.20
C THR A 136 -51.82 27.65 2.45
N ILE A 137 -51.25 28.47 1.56
CA ILE A 137 -51.64 29.88 1.36
C ILE A 137 -51.81 30.12 -0.15
N THR A 138 -53.09 30.16 -0.55
CA THR A 138 -53.78 30.98 -1.58
C THR A 138 -53.16 31.10 -2.98
N VAL A 139 -53.70 30.47 -4.02
CA VAL A 139 -54.88 30.88 -4.84
C VAL A 139 -54.72 32.27 -5.49
N ALA A 140 -54.42 32.28 -6.80
CA ALA A 140 -55.10 33.11 -7.82
C ALA A 140 -54.53 32.78 -9.21
N GLY A 141 -55.37 32.23 -10.12
CA GLY A 141 -54.95 32.00 -11.51
C GLY A 141 -55.79 30.96 -12.25
N VAL A 142 -57.09 31.24 -12.36
CA VAL A 142 -58.07 30.51 -13.20
C VAL A 142 -57.62 30.44 -14.66
N SER A 143 -57.60 29.25 -15.26
CA SER A 143 -58.50 28.91 -16.38
C SER A 143 -58.27 27.50 -16.88
N ALA A 144 -59.39 26.79 -16.99
CA ALA A 144 -59.55 25.55 -17.71
C ALA A 144 -59.06 25.67 -19.16
N GLU A 145 -58.38 24.64 -19.67
CA GLU A 145 -58.75 24.02 -20.94
C GLU A 145 -57.98 22.71 -21.11
N GLN A 146 -58.74 21.63 -21.17
CA GLN A 146 -58.31 20.41 -21.81
C GLN A 146 -58.05 20.75 -23.29
N SER A 147 -56.86 20.50 -23.81
CA SER A 147 -56.74 20.06 -25.19
C SER A 147 -55.42 19.32 -25.39
N SER A 148 -55.58 18.10 -25.86
CA SER A 148 -54.57 17.27 -26.47
C SER A 148 -53.89 17.98 -27.66
N GLU A 149 -52.76 17.39 -28.07
CA GLU A 149 -52.21 17.35 -29.42
C GLU A 149 -51.62 18.61 -30.08
N GLY A 150 -50.28 18.64 -30.12
CA GLY A 150 -49.49 19.06 -31.28
C GLY A 150 -49.23 20.56 -31.47
N LEU A 151 -47.94 20.95 -31.49
CA LEU A 151 -47.21 21.36 -32.70
C LEU A 151 -45.99 22.24 -32.31
N VAL A 152 -44.83 21.82 -32.79
CA VAL A 152 -43.56 22.54 -32.75
C VAL A 152 -43.60 23.77 -33.66
N GLU A 153 -43.22 24.93 -33.15
CA GLU A 153 -42.68 26.07 -33.94
C GLU A 153 -42.05 27.06 -32.94
N GLY A 154 -40.81 27.56 -33.01
CA GLY A 154 -39.80 27.54 -34.05
C GLY A 154 -39.15 28.94 -34.15
N GLY A 155 -37.91 29.10 -33.66
CA GLY A 155 -36.99 30.21 -33.98
C GLY A 155 -36.51 31.01 -32.76
N GLY A 156 -35.23 31.21 -32.46
CA GLY A 156 -33.91 30.88 -33.04
C GLY A 156 -32.90 31.66 -32.18
N THR A 157 -31.77 31.13 -31.72
CA THR A 157 -30.43 31.20 -32.38
C THR A 157 -29.40 30.70 -31.34
N THR A 158 -28.69 29.60 -31.60
CA THR A 158 -27.26 29.48 -31.98
C THR A 158 -26.22 29.47 -30.84
N MET A 159 -25.39 28.41 -30.85
CA MET A 159 -24.01 28.27 -30.31
C MET A 159 -23.87 28.19 -28.77
N GLN A 160 -23.08 27.32 -28.14
CA GLN A 160 -21.95 26.42 -28.48
C GLN A 160 -21.86 25.44 -27.27
N ASP A 161 -21.76 24.11 -27.44
CA ASP A 161 -20.52 23.29 -27.51
C ASP A 161 -19.43 23.77 -26.50
N ASP A 162 -18.68 22.96 -25.77
CA ASP A 162 -18.53 21.53 -25.58
C ASP A 162 -17.48 21.36 -24.45
N PHE A 163 -17.31 20.14 -23.92
CA PHE A 163 -16.05 19.61 -23.39
C PHE A 163 -15.20 20.44 -22.40
N LEU A 164 -15.09 19.95 -21.14
CA LEU A 164 -13.79 19.58 -20.58
C LEU A 164 -13.96 18.40 -19.61
N LEU A 165 -13.62 17.21 -20.11
CA LEU A 165 -13.28 16.03 -19.33
C LEU A 165 -12.18 16.39 -18.32
N ASN A 166 -12.52 16.33 -17.03
CA ASN A 166 -11.55 16.47 -15.96
C ASN A 166 -10.61 15.27 -15.95
N THR A 167 -9.32 15.58 -15.95
CA THR A 167 -8.16 14.73 -16.15
C THR A 167 -8.01 13.65 -15.09
N ALA A 168 -7.96 12.40 -15.52
CA ALA A 168 -7.41 11.28 -14.75
C ALA A 168 -5.97 10.99 -15.24
N GLY A 169 -5.02 11.21 -14.34
CA GLY A 169 -3.81 10.41 -14.13
C GLY A 169 -2.89 10.08 -15.31
N ARG A 170 -1.75 10.77 -15.37
CA ARG A 170 -0.45 10.09 -15.32
C ARG A 170 0.62 10.97 -14.71
#